data_AF-A0A950IF71-F1
#
_entry.id   AF-A0A950IF71-F1
#
_cell.length_a   1.000
_cell.length_b   1.000
_cell.length_c   1.000
_cell.angle_alpha   90.00
_cell.angle_beta   90.00
_cell.angle_gamma   90.00
#
_symmetry.space_group_name_H-M   'P 1'
#
loop_
_entity.id
_entity.type
_entity.pdbx_description
1 polymer ?
#
loop_
_entity_poly.entity_id
_entity_poly.type
_entity_poly.pdbx_seq_one_letter_code
_entity_poly.pdbx_strand_id
1 'polypeptide(L)'
;MLELRQTVEATTDQEKKALQHVQEALSHAAVRPEAAAFLIGPREERIALPEPLFRILRQAAAMLSHGHRVTLAPVDKELSTQEAADLLN
;
A
#
# COMPACT_ATOMS: atom_id res chain seq x y z
N MET A 1 6.28 -17.17 -31.78
CA MET A 1 5.43 -16.07 -31.26
C MET A 1 5.04 -16.43 -29.84
N LEU A 2 5.62 -15.77 -28.83
CA LEU A 2 5.24 -15.93 -27.42
C LEU A 2 4.12 -14.93 -27.13
N GLU A 3 2.96 -15.42 -26.71
CA GLU A 3 1.98 -14.59 -26.00
C GLU A 3 2.23 -14.76 -24.49
N LEU A 4 2.91 -13.78 -23.87
CA LEU A 4 2.91 -13.62 -22.42
C LEU A 4 1.51 -13.14 -22.01
N ARG A 5 0.60 -14.09 -21.78
CA ARG A 5 -0.51 -13.86 -20.87
C ARG A 5 0.05 -13.87 -19.45
N GLN A 6 0.42 -12.70 -18.93
CA GLN A 6 0.60 -12.54 -17.49
C GLN A 6 -0.78 -12.44 -16.82
N THR A 7 -1.41 -13.60 -16.65
CA THR A 7 -2.50 -13.75 -15.70
C THR A 7 -1.83 -13.78 -14.32
N VAL A 8 -2.04 -12.74 -13.50
CA VAL A 8 -1.63 -12.72 -12.09
C VAL A 8 -2.58 -13.65 -11.33
N GLU A 9 -2.38 -14.95 -11.47
CA GLU A 9 -3.09 -15.97 -10.70
C GLU A 9 -2.29 -16.26 -9.43
N ALA A 10 -2.82 -15.76 -8.31
CA ALA A 10 -2.66 -16.17 -6.90
C ALA A 10 -2.35 -14.98 -5.98
N THR A 11 -3.39 -14.26 -5.54
CA THR A 11 -3.33 -13.58 -4.24
C THR A 11 -3.23 -14.67 -3.19
N THR A 12 -2.01 -15.11 -2.90
CA THR A 12 -1.74 -16.33 -2.14
C THR A 12 -2.07 -16.05 -0.67
N ASP A 13 -2.50 -17.06 0.12
CA ASP A 13 -2.68 -16.90 1.58
C ASP A 13 -1.47 -16.27 2.27
N GLN A 14 -0.28 -16.51 1.72
CA GLN A 14 0.97 -15.91 2.15
C GLN A 14 1.01 -14.39 1.96
N GLU A 15 0.52 -13.87 0.83
CA GLU A 15 0.45 -12.43 0.57
C GLU A 15 -0.53 -11.76 1.53
N LYS A 16 -1.70 -12.37 1.73
CA LYS A 16 -2.70 -11.88 2.70
C LYS A 16 -2.13 -11.84 4.11
N LYS A 17 -1.44 -12.90 4.55
CA LYS A 17 -0.77 -12.95 5.86
C LYS A 17 0.32 -11.89 5.99
N ALA A 18 1.12 -11.68 4.94
CA ALA A 18 2.15 -10.64 4.93
C ALA A 18 1.53 -9.25 5.08
N LEU A 19 0.44 -8.96 4.38
CA LEU A 19 -0.30 -7.70 4.49
C LEU A 19 -0.90 -7.49 5.88
N GLN A 20 -1.46 -8.53 6.49
CA GLN A 20 -1.95 -8.50 7.87
C GLN A 20 -0.82 -8.15 8.85
N HIS A 21 0.33 -8.82 8.72
CA HIS A 21 1.48 -8.55 9.58
C HIS A 21 2.01 -7.11 9.43
N VAL A 22 2.05 -6.58 8.19
CA VAL A 22 2.41 -5.17 7.94
C VAL A 22 1.38 -4.22 8.54
N GLN A 23 0.08 -4.49 8.38
CA GLN A 23 -0.99 -3.67 8.96
C GLN A 23 -0.91 -3.61 10.48
N GLU A 24 -0.63 -4.75 11.13
CA GLU A 24 -0.42 -4.83 12.57
C GLU A 24 0.80 -3.99 12.98
N ALA A 25 1.94 -4.16 12.32
CA ALA A 25 3.16 -3.41 12.63
C ALA A 25 2.96 -1.89 12.52
N LEU A 26 2.32 -1.43 11.44
CA LEU A 26 2.02 0.00 11.24
C LEU A 26 1.01 0.54 12.25
N SER A 27 0.07 -0.29 12.71
CA SER A 27 -0.91 0.11 13.73
C SER A 27 -0.26 0.27 15.11
N HIS A 28 0.66 -0.62 15.48
CA HIS A 28 1.40 -0.53 16.73
C HIS A 28 2.37 0.66 16.75
N ALA A 29 3.03 0.94 15.63
CA ALA A 29 3.92 2.10 15.51
C ALA A 29 3.18 3.43 15.68
N ALA A 30 1.91 3.52 15.23
CA ALA A 30 1.11 4.74 15.37
C ALA A 30 0.72 5.07 16.83
N VAL A 31 0.68 4.07 17.73
CA VAL A 31 0.30 4.25 19.14
C VAL A 31 1.50 4.64 20.01
N ARG A 32 2.72 4.37 19.54
CA ARG A 32 3.96 4.63 20.26
C ARG A 32 4.71 5.77 19.57
N PRO A 33 4.61 7.03 20.05
CA PRO A 33 5.28 8.16 19.42
C PRO A 33 6.81 8.02 19.38
N GLU A 34 7.40 7.18 20.23
CA GLU A 34 8.82 6.81 20.19
C GLU A 34 9.19 5.79 19.10
N ALA A 35 8.23 5.10 18.49
CA ALA A 35 8.45 4.07 17.47
C ALA A 35 8.46 4.68 16.06
N ALA A 36 9.58 5.26 15.67
CA ALA A 36 9.77 5.75 14.30
C ALA A 36 9.82 4.58 13.30
N ALA A 37 9.04 4.68 12.23
CA ALA A 37 9.11 3.75 11.10
C ALA A 37 10.26 4.14 10.16
N PHE A 38 10.96 3.13 9.62
CA PHE A 38 12.05 3.31 8.67
C PHE A 38 11.86 2.44 7.41
N LEU A 39 12.23 2.98 6.25
CA LEU A 39 12.46 2.21 5.04
C LEU A 39 13.91 1.74 5.05
N ILE A 40 14.11 0.47 4.74
CA ILE A 40 15.44 -0.10 4.53
C ILE A 40 15.68 -0.16 3.02
N GLY A 41 16.66 0.58 2.55
CA GLY A 41 17.04 0.56 1.14
C GLY A 41 17.97 -0.60 0.79
N PRO A 42 18.31 -0.78 -0.50
CA PRO A 42 19.09 -1.91 -0.99
C PRO A 42 20.55 -1.92 -0.51
N ARG A 43 21.05 -0.84 0.08
CA ARG A 43 22.39 -0.74 0.68
C ARG A 43 22.33 -0.68 2.21
N GLU A 44 21.26 -1.22 2.79
CA GLU A 44 20.98 -1.20 4.23
C GLU A 44 20.82 0.22 4.82
N GLU A 45 20.60 1.22 3.98
CA GLU A 45 20.34 2.58 4.44
C GLU A 45 18.97 2.65 5.12
N ARG A 46 18.91 3.35 6.26
CA ARG A 46 17.68 3.59 7.01
C ARG A 46 17.16 4.99 6.71
N ILE A 47 16.00 5.06 6.07
CA ILE A 47 15.33 6.31 5.75
C ILE A 47 14.12 6.44 6.67
N ALA A 48 14.10 7.45 7.54
CA ALA A 48 12.94 7.72 8.39
C ALA A 48 11.72 8.02 7.51
N LEU A 49 10.59 7.35 7.76
CA LEU A 49 9.36 7.65 7.02
C LEU A 49 8.81 9.01 7.45
N PRO A 50 8.58 9.94 6.51
CA PRO A 50 7.81 11.14 6.80
C PRO A 50 6.37 10.79 7.23
N GLU A 51 5.83 11.56 8.15
CA GLU A 51 4.47 11.38 8.68
C GLU A 51 3.37 11.24 7.61
N PRO A 52 3.35 12.03 6.51
CA PRO A 52 2.36 11.84 5.45
C PRO A 52 2.44 10.46 4.78
N LEU A 53 3.65 9.96 4.52
CA LEU A 53 3.86 8.66 3.88
C LEU A 53 3.48 7.52 4.82
N PHE A 54 3.84 7.63 6.10
CA PHE A 54 3.46 6.66 7.12
C PHE A 54 1.93 6.49 7.22
N ARG A 55 1.20 7.61 7.22
CA ARG A 55 -0.28 7.59 7.24
C ARG A 55 -0.88 6.91 6.00
N ILE A 56 -0.34 7.18 4.81
CA ILE A 56 -0.77 6.54 3.57
C ILE A 56 -0.56 5.03 3.64
N LEU A 57 0.63 4.59 4.04
CA LEU A 57 0.95 3.16 4.12
C LEU A 57 0.06 2.43 5.14
N ARG A 58 -0.24 3.07 6.27
CA ARG A 58 -1.16 2.51 7.27
C ARG A 58 -2.57 2.29 6.70
N GLN A 59 -3.10 3.28 5.98
CA GLN A 59 -4.43 3.18 5.35
C GLN A 59 -4.43 2.14 4.23
N ALA A 60 -3.40 2.16 3.38
CA ALA A 60 -3.25 1.21 2.29
C ALA A 60 -3.14 -0.24 2.81
N ALA A 61 -2.28 -0.48 3.81
CA ALA A 61 -2.12 -1.81 4.41
C ALA A 61 -3.43 -2.33 5.01
N ALA A 62 -4.19 -1.47 5.69
CA ALA A 62 -5.51 -1.84 6.19
C ALA A 62 -6.48 -2.22 5.06
N MET A 63 -6.57 -1.44 3.99
CA MET A 63 -7.46 -1.76 2.88
C MET A 63 -7.03 -3.06 2.16
N LEU A 64 -5.73 -3.20 1.89
CA LEU A 64 -5.15 -4.37 1.23
C LEU A 64 -5.33 -5.65 2.06
N SER A 65 -5.18 -5.59 3.39
CA SER A 65 -5.35 -6.77 4.26
C SER A 65 -6.78 -7.31 4.27
N HIS A 66 -7.77 -6.46 3.97
CA HIS A 66 -9.18 -6.83 3.81
C HIS A 66 -9.54 -7.27 2.38
N GLY A 67 -8.56 -7.31 1.46
CA GLY A 67 -8.76 -7.70 0.07
C GLY A 67 -9.29 -6.59 -0.83
N HIS A 68 -9.26 -5.33 -0.37
CA HIS A 68 -9.63 -4.19 -1.21
C HIS A 68 -8.47 -3.76 -2.10
N ARG A 69 -8.78 -3.24 -3.29
CA ARG A 69 -7.82 -2.53 -4.14
C ARG A 69 -7.66 -1.10 -3.65
N VAL A 70 -6.45 -0.54 -3.78
CA VAL A 70 -6.12 0.83 -3.34
C VAL A 70 -5.56 1.61 -4.53
N THR A 71 -6.08 2.82 -4.75
CA THR A 71 -5.59 3.76 -5.75
C THR A 71 -5.11 5.04 -5.04
N LEU A 72 -3.93 5.52 -5.41
CA LEU A 72 -3.40 6.81 -4.95
C LEU A 72 -3.52 7.83 -6.08
N ALA A 73 -4.20 8.94 -5.83
CA ALA A 73 -4.38 10.03 -6.79
C ALA A 73 -3.97 11.37 -6.16
N PRO A 74 -3.35 12.28 -6.93
CA PRO A 74 -3.10 13.64 -6.47
C PRO A 74 -4.41 14.37 -6.16
N VAL A 75 -4.42 15.15 -5.09
CA VAL A 75 -5.61 15.91 -4.66
C VAL A 75 -5.96 17.04 -5.63
N ASP A 76 -4.95 17.59 -6.34
CA ASP A 76 -5.12 18.66 -7.32
C ASP A 76 -5.46 18.18 -8.73
N LYS A 77 -5.66 16.86 -8.91
CA LYS A 77 -6.14 16.34 -10.18
C LYS A 77 -7.66 16.57 -10.20
N GLU A 78 -8.11 17.58 -10.94
CA GLU A 78 -9.50 17.61 -11.39
C GLU A 78 -9.75 16.30 -12.15
N LEU A 79 -10.44 15.36 -11.49
CA LEU A 79 -10.85 14.11 -12.12
C LEU A 79 -11.80 14.49 -13.24
N SER A 80 -11.36 14.28 -14.48
CA SER A 80 -12.30 14.37 -15.59
C SER A 80 -13.37 13.30 -15.38
N THR A 81 -14.63 13.61 -15.73
CA THR A 81 -15.79 12.71 -15.52
C THR A 81 -15.56 11.29 -16.05
N GLN A 82 -14.69 11.16 -17.06
CA GLN A 82 -14.32 9.89 -17.66
C GLN A 82 -13.40 9.06 -16.77
N GLU A 83 -12.42 9.67 -16.10
CA GLU A 83 -11.51 8.98 -15.19
C GLU A 83 -12.24 8.49 -13.92
N ALA A 84 -13.28 9.20 -13.49
CA ALA A 84 -14.14 8.74 -12.39
C ALA A 84 -15.00 7.52 -12.78
N ALA A 85 -15.40 7.41 -14.05
CA ALA A 85 -16.14 6.25 -14.56
C ALA A 85 -15.27 4.98 -14.62
N ASP A 86 -13.97 5.13 -14.92
CA ASP A 86 -13.01 4.02 -14.96
C ASP A 86 -12.69 3.44 -13.56
N LEU A 87 -12.93 4.19 -12.49
CA LEU A 87 -12.77 3.72 -11.10
C LEU A 87 -13.96 2.88 -10.59
N LEU A 88 -15.09 2.88 -11.30
CA LEU A 88 -16.33 2.18 -10.92
C LEU A 88 -16.57 0.86 -11.67
N ASN A 89 -15.67 0.46 -12.57
CA ASN A 89 -15.78 -0.75 -13.40
C ASN A 89 -14.76 -1.84 -13.01
#